data_AF-A0A2V9ZLR3-F1
#
_entry.id   AF-A0A2V9ZLR3-F1
#
_cell.length_a   1.000
_cell.length_b   1.000
_cell.length_c   1.000
_cell.angle_alpha   90.00
_cell.angle_beta   90.00
_cell.angle_gamma   90.00
#
_symmetry.space_group_name_H-M   'P 1'
#
loop_
_entity.id
_entity.type
_entity.pdbx_description
1 polymer ?
#
loop_
_entity_poly.entity_id
_entity_poly.type
_entity_poly.pdbx_seq_one_letter_code
_entity_poly.pdbx_strand_id
1 'polypeptide(L)'
;AVRFSSGGLRFVKGAGFLVRGLAQVSMNLTDFEQTPIARVFEFVKREAARYGVAAVSSEIVGLIPKKALEDAAEWFLQVENFDSSLILENRLSAVISGKKTVGGLCAGVEPFIEQLAAATAVPGGGSASAAAGAMAAALGHMVASMSRGKKSYLEYESQLSEAIARLAHLREELKAAIDADAESYKAVVQAYKSAKESKNGEAAIDLALHGATNVPLAVAEKSREVGKILESLKAVTNPKMASDLSVGVALARAGVEGALANVEINLASLTDQQFISEVRAKTAALAR
;
A
#
# COMPACT_ATOMS: atom_id res chain seq x y z
N ALA A 1 32.75 19.94 30.23
CA ALA A 1 31.65 20.89 29.96
C ALA A 1 30.55 20.26 29.11
N VAL A 2 30.80 19.88 27.84
CA VAL A 2 29.71 19.41 26.95
C VAL A 2 29.21 17.99 27.20
N ARG A 3 30.10 17.05 27.58
CA ARG A 3 29.75 15.62 27.74
C ARG A 3 29.04 15.32 29.05
N PHE A 4 28.11 14.36 29.02
CA PHE A 4 27.32 13.96 30.19
C PHE A 4 28.18 13.51 31.37
N SER A 5 29.25 12.75 31.13
CA SER A 5 30.16 12.27 32.18
C SER A 5 30.87 13.38 32.96
N SER A 6 30.85 14.62 32.45
CA SER A 6 31.37 15.80 33.13
C SER A 6 30.28 16.78 33.61
N GLY A 7 29.04 16.31 33.75
CA GLY A 7 27.88 17.15 34.10
C GLY A 7 27.28 17.96 32.95
N GLY A 8 27.66 17.64 31.70
CA GLY A 8 27.17 18.31 30.50
C GLY A 8 25.83 17.79 30.00
N LEU A 9 25.60 17.92 28.69
CA LEU A 9 24.36 17.51 28.05
C LEU A 9 24.18 15.99 28.10
N ARG A 10 22.96 15.54 28.41
CA ARG A 10 22.58 14.12 28.33
C ARG A 10 22.72 13.61 26.90
N PHE A 11 23.03 12.33 26.76
CA PHE A 11 23.21 11.66 25.46
C PHE A 11 24.39 12.20 24.61
N VAL A 12 25.28 12.98 25.24
CA VAL A 12 26.52 13.46 24.61
C VAL A 12 27.73 12.82 25.28
N LYS A 13 28.53 12.11 24.49
CA LYS A 13 29.90 11.71 24.84
C LYS A 13 30.86 12.58 24.06
N GLY A 14 32.01 12.93 24.61
CA GLY A 14 32.98 13.74 23.87
C GLY A 14 34.35 13.88 24.51
N ALA A 15 35.30 14.33 23.71
CA ALA A 15 36.68 14.60 24.10
C ALA A 15 37.28 15.70 23.22
N GLY A 16 38.32 16.36 23.72
CA GLY A 16 39.08 17.37 22.98
C GLY A 16 40.27 16.74 22.27
N PHE A 17 40.54 17.20 21.05
CA PHE A 17 41.67 16.75 20.23
C PHE A 17 42.35 17.95 19.57
N LEU A 18 43.61 17.77 19.18
CA LEU A 18 44.32 18.72 18.31
C LEU A 18 44.38 18.12 16.91
N VAL A 19 43.73 18.76 15.94
CA VAL A 19 43.60 18.28 14.57
C VAL A 19 43.96 19.42 13.62
N ARG A 20 44.94 19.19 12.74
CA ARG A 20 45.42 20.20 11.76
C ARG A 20 45.81 21.55 12.41
N GLY A 21 46.40 21.51 13.60
CA GLY A 21 46.79 22.71 14.35
C GLY A 21 45.63 23.46 15.01
N LEU A 22 44.40 22.93 14.96
CA LEU A 22 43.21 23.51 15.58
C LEU A 22 42.69 22.60 16.70
N ALA A 23 42.14 23.21 17.75
CA ALA A 23 41.43 22.47 18.79
C ALA A 23 40.07 22.00 18.25
N GLN A 24 39.77 20.72 18.41
CA GLN A 24 38.53 20.09 17.96
C GLN A 24 37.81 19.45 19.15
N VAL A 25 36.52 19.76 19.30
CA VAL A 25 35.62 19.09 20.23
C VAL A 25 34.97 17.93 19.48
N SER A 26 35.50 16.72 19.65
CA SER A 26 34.90 15.51 19.08
C SER A 26 33.82 14.97 20.01
N MET A 27 32.68 14.60 19.44
CA MET A 27 31.53 14.15 20.22
C MET A 27 30.72 13.07 19.50
N ASN A 28 30.15 12.17 20.28
CA ASN A 28 29.17 11.18 19.84
C ASN A 28 27.82 11.50 20.49
N LEU A 29 26.82 11.71 19.64
CA LEU A 29 25.42 11.85 20.04
C LEU A 29 24.79 10.47 20.08
N THR A 30 24.54 9.95 21.29
CA THR A 30 23.95 8.61 21.44
C THR A 30 22.44 8.61 21.21
N ASP A 31 21.81 9.78 21.31
CA ASP A 31 20.39 9.99 21.02
C ASP A 31 20.20 11.46 20.61
N PHE A 32 20.06 11.70 19.30
CA PHE A 32 19.91 13.05 18.75
C PHE A 32 18.48 13.57 18.84
N GLU A 33 17.48 12.70 19.09
CA GLU A 33 16.08 13.12 19.22
C GLU A 33 15.85 13.77 20.58
N GLN A 34 16.47 13.23 21.64
CA GLN A 34 16.42 13.82 22.98
C GLN A 34 17.38 15.00 23.15
N THR A 35 18.57 14.92 22.55
CA THR A 35 19.54 16.02 22.55
C THR A 35 19.91 16.40 21.10
N PRO A 36 19.18 17.37 20.51
CA PRO A 36 19.36 17.78 19.11
C PRO A 36 20.77 18.27 18.80
N ILE A 37 21.27 17.94 17.60
CA ILE A 37 22.62 18.32 17.16
C ILE A 37 22.82 19.84 17.16
N ALA A 38 21.80 20.61 16.74
CA ALA A 38 21.84 22.07 16.74
C ALA A 38 22.04 22.65 18.15
N ARG A 39 21.38 22.07 19.16
CA ARG A 39 21.53 22.48 20.57
C ARG A 39 22.95 22.25 21.07
N VAL A 40 23.54 21.10 20.74
CA VAL A 40 24.88 20.72 21.19
C VAL A 40 25.93 21.58 20.50
N PHE A 41 25.76 21.82 19.19
CA PHE A 41 26.64 22.70 18.43
C PHE A 41 26.63 24.13 18.97
N GLU A 42 25.45 24.68 19.25
CA GLU A 42 25.32 26.00 19.88
C GLU A 42 25.89 26.05 21.30
N PHE A 43 25.73 24.98 22.09
CA PHE A 43 26.36 24.89 23.41
C PHE A 43 27.88 24.97 23.30
N VAL A 44 28.49 24.23 22.36
CA VAL A 44 29.94 24.25 22.13
C VAL A 44 30.40 25.63 21.65
N LYS A 45 29.67 26.27 20.74
CA LYS A 45 29.98 27.64 20.29
C LYS A 45 29.95 28.64 21.45
N ARG A 46 28.92 28.59 22.28
CA ARG A 46 28.79 29.47 23.47
C ARG A 46 29.91 29.22 24.48
N GLU A 47 30.27 27.96 24.70
CA GLU A 47 31.35 27.60 25.62
C GLU A 47 32.71 28.04 25.08
N ALA A 48 32.98 27.82 23.79
CA ALA A 48 34.18 28.31 23.11
C ALA A 48 34.33 29.84 23.23
N ALA A 49 33.24 30.58 23.00
CA ALA A 49 33.23 32.03 23.09
C ALA A 49 33.59 32.56 24.49
N ARG A 50 33.24 31.84 25.57
CA ARG A 50 33.64 32.18 26.95
C ARG A 50 35.16 32.15 27.15
N TYR A 51 35.86 31.35 26.37
CA TYR A 51 37.33 31.27 26.36
C TYR A 51 37.97 32.16 25.29
N GLY A 52 37.20 33.06 24.65
CA GLY A 52 37.70 33.97 23.63
C GLY A 52 38.03 33.29 22.29
N VAL A 53 37.53 32.07 22.06
CA VAL A 53 37.76 31.32 20.82
C VAL A 53 36.45 31.12 20.05
N ALA A 54 36.52 31.17 18.72
CA ALA A 54 35.37 30.95 17.85
C ALA A 54 35.43 29.57 17.18
N ALA A 55 34.28 28.93 16.99
CA ALA A 55 34.19 27.72 16.18
C ALA A 55 34.31 28.10 14.69
N VAL A 56 35.38 27.64 14.05
CA VAL A 56 35.68 27.97 12.63
C VAL A 56 34.92 27.06 11.67
N SER A 57 34.78 25.78 12.00
CA SER A 57 34.08 24.78 11.19
C SER A 57 33.61 23.60 12.04
N SER A 58 32.79 22.74 11.43
CA SER A 58 32.35 21.46 11.99
C SER A 58 32.36 20.39 10.91
N GLU A 59 32.56 19.14 11.31
CA GLU A 59 32.52 17.99 10.40
C GLU A 59 31.67 16.85 10.98
N ILE A 60 31.10 16.05 10.09
CA ILE A 60 30.42 14.79 10.43
C ILE A 60 31.36 13.65 10.06
N VAL A 61 31.66 12.78 11.02
CA VAL A 61 32.45 11.57 10.79
C VAL A 61 31.52 10.40 10.53
N GLY A 62 31.48 9.91 9.28
CA GLY A 62 30.63 8.81 8.86
C GLY A 62 29.28 9.27 8.28
N LEU A 63 28.21 8.52 8.57
CA LEU A 63 26.86 8.81 8.11
C LEU A 63 26.05 9.48 9.22
N ILE A 64 25.14 10.36 8.85
CA ILE A 64 24.20 11.02 9.77
C ILE A 64 22.76 10.63 9.39
N PRO A 65 21.87 10.39 10.37
CA PRO A 65 20.45 10.26 10.09
C PRO A 65 19.90 11.54 9.49
N LYS A 66 19.19 11.42 8.37
CA LYS A 66 18.56 12.55 7.66
C LYS A 66 17.76 13.48 8.59
N LYS A 67 16.92 12.90 9.47
CA LYS A 67 16.12 13.64 10.45
C LYS A 67 16.96 14.60 11.31
N ALA A 68 18.17 14.19 11.71
CA ALA A 68 19.04 15.05 12.52
C ALA A 68 19.48 16.34 11.79
N LEU A 69 19.62 16.29 10.45
CA LEU A 69 19.89 17.46 9.64
C LEU A 69 18.64 18.32 9.43
N GLU A 70 17.49 17.69 9.21
CA GLU A 70 16.21 18.39 9.05
C GLU A 70 15.86 19.16 10.32
N ASP A 71 15.92 18.52 11.49
CA ASP A 71 15.69 19.15 12.79
C ASP A 71 16.67 20.33 13.04
N ALA A 72 17.93 20.19 12.59
CA ALA A 72 18.92 21.25 12.70
C ALA A 72 18.63 22.42 11.76
N ALA A 73 18.24 22.14 10.52
CA ALA A 73 17.85 23.15 9.54
C ALA A 73 16.62 23.92 10.04
N GLU A 74 15.61 23.23 10.56
CA GLU A 74 14.44 23.87 11.17
C GLU A 74 14.84 24.80 12.32
N TRP A 75 15.69 24.32 13.24
CA TRP A 75 16.15 25.12 14.38
C TRP A 75 16.89 26.40 13.97
N PHE A 76 17.79 26.31 12.98
CA PHE A 76 18.62 27.45 12.58
C PHE A 76 17.94 28.40 11.60
N LEU A 77 17.13 27.88 10.68
CA LEU A 77 16.47 28.70 9.66
C LEU A 77 15.18 29.33 10.16
N GLN A 78 14.51 28.70 11.15
CA GLN A 78 13.27 29.19 11.75
C GLN A 78 12.21 29.56 10.69
N VAL A 79 12.12 28.77 9.62
CA VAL A 79 11.19 29.01 8.53
C VAL A 79 9.76 28.84 9.05
N GLU A 80 8.91 29.83 8.81
CA GLU A 80 7.52 29.78 9.23
C GLU A 80 6.78 28.58 8.62
N ASN A 81 6.04 27.85 9.45
CA ASN A 81 5.25 26.69 9.05
C ASN A 81 6.06 25.59 8.33
N PHE A 82 7.34 25.43 8.68
CA PHE A 82 8.17 24.37 8.14
C PHE A 82 7.74 22.99 8.66
N ASP A 83 7.70 22.03 7.75
CA ASP A 83 7.58 20.61 8.05
C ASP A 83 8.44 19.82 7.05
N SER A 84 8.96 18.67 7.48
CA SER A 84 9.79 17.78 6.66
C SER A 84 9.14 17.39 5.33
N SER A 85 7.81 17.45 5.19
CA SER A 85 7.11 17.21 3.93
C SER A 85 7.36 18.31 2.90
N LEU A 86 7.82 19.51 3.26
CA LEU A 86 8.16 20.57 2.31
C LEU A 86 9.50 20.33 1.60
N ILE A 87 10.29 19.36 2.06
CA ILE A 87 11.54 18.94 1.39
C ILE A 87 11.19 18.11 0.15
N LEU A 88 11.65 18.56 -1.02
CA LEU A 88 11.33 17.95 -2.32
C LEU A 88 11.75 16.48 -2.36
N GLU A 89 12.96 16.16 -1.90
CA GLU A 89 13.51 14.82 -1.87
C GLU A 89 12.68 13.88 -0.98
N ASN A 90 12.05 14.41 0.08
CA ASN A 90 11.17 13.65 0.98
C ASN A 90 9.91 13.25 0.24
N ARG A 91 9.30 14.20 -0.49
CA ARG A 91 8.14 13.93 -1.34
C ARG A 91 8.47 12.96 -2.46
N LEU A 92 9.59 13.18 -3.15
CA LEU A 92 10.03 12.33 -4.25
C LEU A 92 10.27 10.89 -3.77
N SER A 93 10.94 10.72 -2.63
CA SER A 93 11.16 9.40 -2.01
C SER A 93 9.84 8.71 -1.62
N ALA A 94 8.88 9.47 -1.10
CA ALA A 94 7.57 8.93 -0.72
C ALA A 94 6.77 8.44 -1.94
N VAL A 95 6.80 9.20 -3.04
CA VAL A 95 6.15 8.85 -4.31
C VAL A 95 6.83 7.64 -4.95
N ILE A 96 8.17 7.64 -5.05
CA ILE A 96 8.94 6.53 -5.64
C ILE A 96 8.79 5.24 -4.83
N SER A 97 8.65 5.32 -3.50
CA SER A 97 8.50 4.14 -2.63
C SER A 97 7.07 3.61 -2.51
N GLY A 98 6.07 4.28 -3.12
CA GLY A 98 4.66 3.84 -3.10
C GLY A 98 3.99 3.80 -1.72
N LYS A 99 4.64 4.35 -0.67
CA LYS A 99 4.19 4.21 0.73
C LYS A 99 3.31 5.36 1.23
N LYS A 100 3.18 6.46 0.49
CA LYS A 100 2.30 7.59 0.82
C LYS A 100 1.83 8.26 -0.46
N THR A 101 0.52 8.24 -0.70
CA THR A 101 -0.11 9.09 -1.70
C THR A 101 -0.04 10.53 -1.22
N VAL A 102 0.56 11.42 -2.03
CA VAL A 102 0.49 12.87 -1.79
C VAL A 102 -1.00 13.25 -1.88
N GLY A 103 -1.55 13.84 -0.81
CA GLY A 103 -3.00 14.14 -0.72
C GLY A 103 -3.83 13.18 0.14
N GLY A 104 -3.21 12.24 0.84
CA GLY A 104 -3.91 11.35 1.78
C GLY A 104 -4.63 10.17 1.09
N LEU A 105 -5.51 9.49 1.83
CA LEU A 105 -6.18 8.27 1.34
C LEU A 105 -7.12 8.55 0.15
N CYS A 106 -7.80 9.70 0.15
CA CYS A 106 -8.72 10.09 -0.93
C CYS A 106 -7.98 10.17 -2.28
N ALA A 107 -6.84 10.86 -2.32
CA ALA A 107 -6.01 10.99 -3.52
C ALA A 107 -5.51 9.63 -4.05
N GLY A 108 -5.47 8.59 -3.20
CA GLY A 108 -5.09 7.24 -3.62
C GLY A 108 -6.16 6.48 -4.39
N VAL A 109 -7.43 6.85 -4.23
CA VAL A 109 -8.57 6.19 -4.88
C VAL A 109 -9.26 7.07 -5.92
N GLU A 110 -9.11 8.39 -5.80
CA GLU A 110 -9.73 9.40 -6.68
C GLU A 110 -9.54 9.10 -8.17
N PRO A 111 -8.32 8.80 -8.69
CA PRO A 111 -8.17 8.51 -10.11
C PRO A 111 -8.98 7.31 -10.61
N PHE A 112 -9.19 6.31 -9.76
CA PHE A 112 -9.97 5.13 -10.11
C PHE A 112 -11.48 5.44 -10.10
N ILE A 113 -11.94 6.20 -9.11
CA ILE A 113 -13.34 6.61 -9.00
C ILE A 113 -13.75 7.54 -10.16
N GLU A 114 -12.90 8.51 -10.51
CA GLU A 114 -13.15 9.42 -11.64
C GLU A 114 -13.16 8.66 -12.98
N GLN A 115 -12.29 7.66 -13.15
CA GLN A 115 -12.32 6.81 -14.34
C GLN A 115 -13.59 5.94 -14.44
N LEU A 116 -14.10 5.43 -13.33
CA LEU A 116 -15.38 4.71 -13.29
C LEU A 116 -16.58 5.62 -13.60
N ALA A 117 -16.50 6.90 -13.21
CA ALA A 117 -17.55 7.89 -13.45
C ALA A 117 -17.52 8.46 -14.89
N ALA A 118 -16.40 8.32 -15.60
CA ALA A 118 -16.23 8.86 -16.94
C ALA A 118 -17.18 8.18 -17.95
N ALA A 119 -17.60 8.93 -18.98
CA ALA A 119 -18.40 8.41 -20.10
C ALA A 119 -17.55 7.59 -21.09
N THR A 120 -16.83 6.59 -20.57
CA THR A 120 -15.97 5.67 -21.31
C THR A 120 -16.37 4.23 -21.02
N ALA A 121 -16.05 3.31 -21.92
CA ALA A 121 -16.47 1.91 -21.78
C ALA A 121 -15.70 1.13 -20.69
N VAL A 122 -14.53 1.65 -20.27
CA VAL A 122 -13.60 0.98 -19.35
C VAL A 122 -12.86 2.07 -18.54
N PRO A 123 -12.62 1.87 -17.23
CA PRO A 123 -13.05 0.75 -16.38
C PRO A 123 -14.57 0.73 -16.15
N GLY A 124 -15.14 -0.45 -15.91
CA GLY A 124 -16.58 -0.64 -15.73
C GLY A 124 -16.93 -1.49 -14.51
N GLY A 125 -18.10 -2.15 -14.55
CA GLY A 125 -18.60 -2.97 -13.45
C GLY A 125 -17.70 -4.16 -13.10
N GLY A 126 -17.04 -4.78 -14.09
CA GLY A 126 -16.08 -5.87 -13.87
C GLY A 126 -14.84 -5.40 -13.08
N SER A 127 -14.18 -4.33 -13.53
CA SER A 127 -13.09 -3.65 -12.79
C SER A 127 -13.50 -3.26 -11.36
N ALA A 128 -14.71 -2.70 -11.17
CA ALA A 128 -15.21 -2.34 -9.85
C ALA A 128 -15.43 -3.56 -8.94
N SER A 129 -15.92 -4.68 -9.51
CA SER A 129 -16.12 -5.94 -8.79
C SER A 129 -14.79 -6.55 -8.34
N ALA A 130 -13.78 -6.52 -9.22
CA ALA A 130 -12.42 -6.95 -8.89
C ALA A 130 -11.80 -6.08 -7.78
N ALA A 131 -11.97 -4.76 -7.85
CA ALA A 131 -11.52 -3.84 -6.81
C ALA A 131 -12.21 -4.10 -5.47
N ALA A 132 -13.52 -4.38 -5.46
CA ALA A 132 -14.25 -4.75 -4.24
C ALA A 132 -13.67 -6.01 -3.58
N GLY A 133 -13.41 -7.06 -4.37
CA GLY A 133 -12.75 -8.28 -3.89
C GLY A 133 -11.34 -8.01 -3.34
N ALA A 134 -10.54 -7.20 -4.02
CA ALA A 134 -9.19 -6.85 -3.58
C ALA A 134 -9.20 -6.07 -2.25
N MET A 135 -10.14 -5.14 -2.07
CA MET A 135 -10.34 -4.41 -0.81
C MET A 135 -10.78 -5.35 0.32
N ALA A 136 -11.68 -6.29 0.04
CA ALA A 136 -12.07 -7.32 1.00
C ALA A 136 -10.87 -8.16 1.47
N ALA A 137 -10.04 -8.62 0.53
CA ALA A 137 -8.83 -9.38 0.84
C ALA A 137 -7.83 -8.56 1.67
N ALA A 138 -7.67 -7.27 1.36
CA ALA A 138 -6.80 -6.37 2.10
C ALA A 138 -7.26 -6.15 3.55
N LEU A 139 -8.57 -5.98 3.78
CA LEU A 139 -9.14 -5.87 5.12
C LEU A 139 -8.91 -7.16 5.93
N GLY A 140 -9.26 -8.32 5.37
CA GLY A 140 -9.02 -9.61 6.05
C GLY A 140 -7.55 -9.84 6.39
N HIS A 141 -6.64 -9.51 5.45
CA HIS A 141 -5.20 -9.64 5.66
C HIS A 141 -4.73 -8.75 6.81
N MET A 142 -5.19 -7.50 6.84
CA MET A 142 -4.89 -6.55 7.92
C MET A 142 -5.42 -7.07 9.26
N VAL A 143 -6.64 -7.61 9.30
CA VAL A 143 -7.22 -8.15 10.54
C VAL A 143 -6.45 -9.36 11.08
N ALA A 144 -6.12 -10.31 10.21
CA ALA A 144 -5.33 -11.48 10.58
C ALA A 144 -3.92 -11.09 11.04
N SER A 145 -3.27 -10.15 10.34
CA SER A 145 -1.91 -9.67 10.66
C SER A 145 -1.84 -8.98 12.02
N MET A 146 -2.84 -8.17 12.37
CA MET A 146 -2.94 -7.48 13.65
C MET A 146 -3.23 -8.41 14.84
N SER A 147 -3.83 -9.57 14.56
CA SER A 147 -4.14 -10.60 15.56
C SER A 147 -2.99 -11.58 15.78
N ARG A 148 -2.22 -11.90 14.72
CA ARG A 148 -1.07 -12.81 14.78
C ARG A 148 -0.01 -12.32 15.77
N GLY A 149 0.58 -13.24 16.53
CA GLY A 149 1.65 -12.96 17.51
C GLY A 149 1.18 -12.29 18.80
N LYS A 150 -0.13 -12.06 18.96
CA LYS A 150 -0.70 -11.60 20.25
C LYS A 150 -0.89 -12.79 21.18
N LYS A 151 -0.57 -12.59 22.46
CA LYS A 151 -0.70 -13.63 23.50
C LYS A 151 -2.09 -14.29 23.53
N SER A 152 -3.15 -13.52 23.29
CA SER A 152 -4.54 -13.99 23.29
C SER A 152 -4.93 -14.86 22.09
N TYR A 153 -4.10 -14.94 21.04
CA TYR A 153 -4.41 -15.64 19.78
C TYR A 153 -3.29 -16.60 19.35
N LEU A 154 -2.39 -16.99 20.26
CA LEU A 154 -1.27 -17.90 19.96
C LEU A 154 -1.75 -19.27 19.48
N GLU A 155 -2.88 -19.76 20.00
CA GLU A 155 -3.47 -21.04 19.55
C GLU A 155 -3.92 -21.01 18.07
N TYR A 156 -4.15 -19.83 17.50
CA TYR A 156 -4.57 -19.63 16.11
C TYR A 156 -3.42 -19.22 15.18
N GLU A 157 -2.15 -19.30 15.62
CA GLU A 157 -1.01 -18.75 14.88
C GLU A 157 -0.83 -19.37 13.48
N SER A 158 -1.04 -20.68 13.34
CA SER A 158 -1.01 -21.36 12.03
C SER A 158 -2.14 -20.87 11.14
N GLN A 159 -3.38 -20.90 11.65
CA GLN A 159 -4.57 -20.48 10.90
C GLN A 159 -4.47 -19.01 10.44
N LEU A 160 -4.00 -18.12 11.31
CA LEU A 160 -3.78 -16.72 10.98
C LEU A 160 -2.68 -16.55 9.92
N SER A 161 -1.60 -17.33 10.01
CA SER A 161 -0.50 -17.27 9.04
C SER A 161 -0.92 -17.78 7.66
N GLU A 162 -1.70 -18.86 7.61
CA GLU A 162 -2.29 -19.41 6.38
C GLU A 162 -3.26 -18.40 5.75
N ALA A 163 -4.15 -17.80 6.55
CA ALA A 163 -5.06 -16.77 6.09
C ALA A 163 -4.32 -15.55 5.51
N ILE A 164 -3.28 -15.06 6.19
CA ILE A 164 -2.44 -13.95 5.72
C ILE A 164 -1.83 -14.28 4.36
N ALA A 165 -1.21 -15.46 4.22
CA ALA A 165 -0.57 -15.86 2.97
C ALA A 165 -1.59 -15.98 1.82
N ARG A 166 -2.74 -16.63 2.07
CA ARG A 166 -3.76 -16.82 1.04
C ARG A 166 -4.43 -15.50 0.64
N LEU A 167 -4.76 -14.64 1.59
CA LEU A 167 -5.36 -13.32 1.32
C LEU A 167 -4.39 -12.41 0.58
N ALA A 168 -3.08 -12.47 0.87
CA ALA A 168 -2.08 -11.72 0.12
C ALA A 168 -2.06 -12.14 -1.36
N HIS A 169 -2.10 -13.45 -1.63
CA HIS A 169 -2.15 -13.97 -2.99
C HIS A 169 -3.44 -13.55 -3.72
N LEU A 170 -4.61 -13.81 -3.11
CA LEU A 170 -5.91 -13.45 -3.68
C LEU A 170 -6.00 -11.95 -3.98
N ARG A 171 -5.45 -11.10 -3.09
CA ARG A 171 -5.42 -9.65 -3.29
C ARG A 171 -4.65 -9.25 -4.55
N GLU A 172 -3.48 -9.84 -4.81
CA GLU A 172 -2.71 -9.52 -6.01
C GLU A 172 -3.41 -10.03 -7.28
N GLU A 173 -4.01 -11.22 -7.25
CA GLU A 173 -4.80 -11.74 -8.38
C GLU A 173 -6.03 -10.88 -8.68
N LEU A 174 -6.73 -10.41 -7.65
CA LEU A 174 -7.90 -9.53 -7.80
C LEU A 174 -7.51 -8.14 -8.28
N LYS A 175 -6.35 -7.61 -7.84
CA LYS A 175 -5.80 -6.36 -8.39
C LYS A 175 -5.47 -6.49 -9.87
N ALA A 176 -4.79 -7.57 -10.27
CA ALA A 176 -4.47 -7.83 -11.66
C ALA A 176 -5.75 -7.98 -12.52
N ALA A 177 -6.83 -8.50 -11.94
CA ALA A 177 -8.11 -8.63 -12.63
C ALA A 177 -8.79 -7.28 -12.94
N ILE A 178 -8.44 -6.19 -12.25
CA ILE A 178 -8.97 -4.84 -12.55
C ILE A 178 -8.57 -4.44 -13.98
N ASP A 179 -7.29 -4.59 -14.30
CA ASP A 179 -6.73 -4.31 -15.61
C ASP A 179 -7.11 -5.39 -16.64
N ALA A 180 -7.17 -6.66 -16.22
CA ALA A 180 -7.57 -7.75 -17.12
C ALA A 180 -9.00 -7.58 -17.65
N ASP A 181 -9.93 -7.05 -16.84
CA ASP A 181 -11.30 -6.73 -17.28
C ASP A 181 -11.27 -5.69 -18.41
N ALA A 182 -10.52 -4.61 -18.17
CA ALA A 182 -10.30 -3.54 -19.13
C ALA A 182 -9.68 -4.02 -20.45
N GLU A 183 -8.70 -4.93 -20.38
CA GLU A 183 -8.05 -5.54 -21.54
C GLU A 183 -8.97 -6.50 -22.28
N SER A 184 -9.73 -7.33 -21.56
CA SER A 184 -10.65 -8.30 -22.16
C SER A 184 -11.77 -7.61 -22.95
N TYR A 185 -12.30 -6.49 -22.44
CA TYR A 185 -13.26 -5.67 -23.18
C TYR A 185 -12.68 -5.13 -24.49
N LYS A 186 -11.44 -4.60 -24.45
CA LYS A 186 -10.75 -4.11 -25.66
C LYS A 186 -10.57 -5.23 -26.68
N ALA A 187 -10.23 -6.44 -26.23
CA ALA A 187 -10.09 -7.61 -27.11
C ALA A 187 -11.40 -7.98 -27.80
N VAL A 188 -12.53 -7.97 -27.07
CA VAL A 188 -13.86 -8.21 -27.65
C VAL A 188 -14.22 -7.15 -28.70
N VAL A 189 -14.01 -5.86 -28.39
CA VAL A 189 -14.25 -4.76 -29.34
C VAL A 189 -13.40 -4.92 -30.61
N GLN A 190 -12.13 -5.30 -30.45
CA GLN A 190 -11.25 -5.55 -31.59
C GLN A 190 -11.72 -6.76 -32.42
N ALA A 191 -12.15 -7.84 -31.78
CA ALA A 191 -12.68 -9.02 -32.46
C ALA A 191 -13.90 -8.67 -33.32
N TYR A 192 -14.85 -7.89 -32.79
CA TYR A 192 -16.01 -7.41 -33.56
C TYR A 192 -15.63 -6.54 -34.76
N LYS A 193 -14.58 -5.72 -34.65
CA LYS A 193 -14.10 -4.91 -35.78
C LYS A 193 -13.49 -5.80 -36.86
N SER A 194 -12.57 -6.69 -36.48
CA SER A 194 -11.88 -7.59 -37.41
C SER A 194 -12.82 -8.59 -38.08
N ALA A 195 -13.89 -9.01 -37.40
CA ALA A 195 -14.87 -9.94 -37.93
C ALA A 195 -15.63 -9.41 -39.17
N LYS A 196 -15.75 -8.08 -39.32
CA LYS A 196 -16.38 -7.46 -40.50
C LYS A 196 -15.59 -7.65 -41.80
N GLU A 197 -14.29 -7.94 -41.68
CA GLU A 197 -13.35 -8.01 -42.80
C GLU A 197 -12.89 -9.46 -43.09
N SER A 198 -13.32 -10.44 -42.28
CA SER A 198 -12.84 -11.82 -42.33
C SER A 198 -13.97 -12.84 -42.45
N LYS A 199 -13.76 -13.90 -43.26
CA LYS A 199 -14.69 -15.04 -43.37
C LYS A 199 -14.78 -15.90 -42.11
N ASN A 200 -13.79 -15.81 -41.20
CA ASN A 200 -13.77 -16.53 -39.92
C ASN A 200 -14.03 -15.60 -38.72
N GLY A 201 -14.78 -14.52 -38.92
CA GLY A 201 -15.03 -13.50 -37.89
C GLY A 201 -15.73 -14.03 -36.63
N GLU A 202 -16.67 -14.96 -36.78
CA GLU A 202 -17.43 -15.53 -35.65
C GLU A 202 -16.54 -16.29 -34.66
N ALA A 203 -15.64 -17.15 -35.14
CA ALA A 203 -14.72 -17.90 -34.27
C ALA A 203 -13.78 -16.98 -33.47
N ALA A 204 -13.39 -15.83 -34.03
CA ALA A 204 -12.55 -14.85 -33.33
C ALA A 204 -13.34 -14.08 -32.26
N ILE A 205 -14.62 -13.80 -32.51
CA ILE A 205 -15.52 -13.19 -31.53
C ILE A 205 -15.77 -14.14 -30.36
N ASP A 206 -16.10 -15.40 -30.64
CA ASP A 206 -16.34 -16.41 -29.61
C ASP A 206 -15.09 -16.59 -28.73
N LEU A 207 -13.89 -16.70 -29.32
CA LEU A 207 -12.65 -16.80 -28.55
C LEU A 207 -12.44 -15.59 -27.62
N ALA A 208 -12.71 -14.37 -28.10
CA ALA A 208 -12.60 -13.16 -27.29
C ALA A 208 -13.64 -13.12 -26.17
N LEU A 209 -14.88 -13.54 -26.44
CA LEU A 209 -15.95 -13.64 -25.44
C LEU A 209 -15.68 -14.73 -24.39
N HIS A 210 -15.06 -15.86 -24.75
CA HIS A 210 -14.57 -16.83 -23.77
C HIS A 210 -13.56 -16.18 -22.81
N GLY A 211 -12.57 -15.45 -23.35
CA GLY A 211 -11.60 -14.69 -22.56
C GLY A 211 -12.28 -13.68 -21.62
N ALA A 212 -13.18 -12.86 -22.15
CA ALA A 212 -13.92 -11.86 -21.40
C ALA A 212 -14.91 -12.45 -20.38
N THR A 213 -15.38 -13.69 -20.57
CA THR A 213 -16.22 -14.39 -19.58
C THR A 213 -15.40 -14.98 -18.44
N ASN A 214 -14.19 -15.46 -18.74
CA ASN A 214 -13.32 -16.09 -17.73
C ASN A 214 -12.77 -15.10 -16.69
N VAL A 215 -12.54 -13.83 -17.08
CA VAL A 215 -12.06 -12.79 -16.15
C VAL A 215 -13.05 -12.57 -14.98
N PRO A 216 -14.32 -12.18 -15.21
CA PRO A 216 -15.27 -11.98 -14.13
C PRO A 216 -15.64 -13.29 -13.43
N LEU A 217 -15.63 -14.45 -14.10
CA LEU A 217 -15.81 -15.73 -13.42
C LEU A 217 -14.71 -15.96 -12.36
N ALA A 218 -13.45 -15.72 -12.72
CA ALA A 218 -12.33 -15.83 -11.78
C ALA A 218 -12.41 -14.81 -10.65
N VAL A 219 -12.91 -13.59 -10.91
CA VAL A 219 -13.18 -12.58 -9.86
C VAL A 219 -14.23 -13.07 -8.89
N ALA A 220 -15.32 -13.68 -9.37
CA ALA A 220 -16.38 -14.23 -8.52
C ALA A 220 -15.86 -15.39 -7.66
N GLU A 221 -15.10 -16.33 -8.23
CA GLU A 221 -14.50 -17.45 -7.50
C GLU A 221 -13.57 -16.96 -6.37
N LYS A 222 -12.65 -16.06 -6.69
CA LYS A 222 -11.69 -15.51 -5.73
C LYS A 222 -12.38 -14.67 -4.66
N SER A 223 -13.35 -13.83 -5.04
CA SER A 223 -14.10 -13.02 -4.07
C SER A 223 -14.92 -13.89 -3.11
N ARG A 224 -15.49 -15.00 -3.60
CA ARG A 224 -16.19 -15.98 -2.75
C ARG A 224 -15.23 -16.66 -1.78
N GLU A 225 -14.01 -16.99 -2.22
CA GLU A 225 -12.97 -17.54 -1.35
C GLU A 225 -12.55 -16.53 -0.26
N VAL A 226 -12.29 -15.27 -0.65
CA VAL A 226 -12.01 -14.19 0.31
C VAL A 226 -13.11 -14.11 1.35
N GLY A 227 -14.38 -14.08 0.96
CA GLY A 227 -15.51 -14.06 1.87
C GLY A 227 -15.50 -15.21 2.89
N LYS A 228 -15.23 -16.45 2.43
CA LYS A 228 -15.11 -17.61 3.32
C LYS A 228 -13.98 -17.47 4.33
N ILE A 229 -12.82 -16.97 3.89
CA ILE A 229 -11.68 -16.74 4.80
C ILE A 229 -12.06 -15.69 5.85
N LEU A 230 -12.64 -14.56 5.44
CA LEU A 230 -13.04 -13.49 6.35
C LEU A 230 -14.09 -13.95 7.38
N GLU A 231 -15.05 -14.79 6.98
CA GLU A 231 -16.00 -15.41 7.92
C GLU A 231 -15.29 -16.27 8.96
N SER A 232 -14.31 -17.10 8.56
CA SER A 232 -13.56 -17.93 9.51
C SER A 232 -12.70 -17.11 10.48
N LEU A 233 -12.24 -15.93 10.07
CA LEU A 233 -11.45 -15.02 10.90
C LEU A 233 -12.26 -14.41 12.05
N LYS A 234 -13.60 -14.31 11.96
CA LYS A 234 -14.43 -13.67 13.00
C LYS A 234 -14.27 -14.30 14.39
N ALA A 235 -14.06 -15.62 14.44
CA ALA A 235 -13.93 -16.35 15.71
C ALA A 235 -12.50 -16.32 16.30
N VAL A 236 -11.49 -16.00 15.48
CA VAL A 236 -10.07 -16.20 15.81
C VAL A 236 -9.24 -14.92 15.76
N THR A 237 -9.91 -13.76 15.74
CA THR A 237 -9.29 -12.43 15.66
C THR A 237 -9.84 -11.48 16.72
N ASN A 238 -9.25 -10.29 16.82
CA ASN A 238 -9.65 -9.28 17.79
C ASN A 238 -11.10 -8.78 17.57
N PRO A 239 -12.02 -8.94 18.54
CA PRO A 239 -13.40 -8.48 18.41
C PRO A 239 -13.54 -6.98 18.13
N LYS A 240 -12.57 -6.16 18.52
CA LYS A 240 -12.55 -4.71 18.23
C LYS A 240 -12.45 -4.39 16.74
N MET A 241 -12.14 -5.38 15.90
CA MET A 241 -11.98 -5.24 14.45
C MET A 241 -13.08 -5.98 13.68
N ALA A 242 -14.16 -6.37 14.37
CA ALA A 242 -15.31 -7.02 13.75
C ALA A 242 -15.97 -6.15 12.65
N SER A 243 -15.89 -4.83 12.78
CA SER A 243 -16.35 -3.89 11.75
C SER A 243 -15.57 -4.04 10.44
N ASP A 244 -14.24 -4.19 10.52
CA ASP A 244 -13.38 -4.35 9.34
C ASP A 244 -13.68 -5.66 8.60
N LEU A 245 -13.88 -6.75 9.35
CA LEU A 245 -14.31 -8.03 8.76
C LEU A 245 -15.70 -7.94 8.15
N SER A 246 -16.64 -7.24 8.80
CA SER A 246 -18.01 -7.07 8.29
C SER A 246 -18.03 -6.31 6.96
N VAL A 247 -17.26 -5.22 6.86
CA VAL A 247 -17.08 -4.47 5.61
C VAL A 247 -16.41 -5.37 4.57
N GLY A 248 -15.38 -6.12 4.94
CA GLY A 248 -14.71 -7.04 4.02
C GLY A 248 -15.63 -8.12 3.46
N VAL A 249 -16.49 -8.73 4.29
CA VAL A 249 -17.48 -9.71 3.82
C VAL A 249 -18.50 -9.08 2.87
N ALA A 250 -18.98 -7.87 3.18
CA ALA A 250 -19.91 -7.15 2.32
C ALA A 250 -19.27 -6.81 0.95
N LEU A 251 -18.01 -6.37 0.95
CA LEU A 251 -17.24 -6.10 -0.26
C LEU A 251 -16.99 -7.37 -1.08
N ALA A 252 -16.64 -8.48 -0.43
CA ALA A 252 -16.46 -9.77 -1.10
C ALA A 252 -17.77 -10.21 -1.77
N ARG A 253 -18.90 -10.05 -1.09
CA ARG A 253 -20.22 -10.33 -1.66
C ARG A 253 -20.56 -9.42 -2.85
N ALA A 254 -20.30 -8.13 -2.74
CA ALA A 254 -20.48 -7.20 -3.86
C ALA A 254 -19.59 -7.57 -5.06
N GLY A 255 -18.35 -7.99 -4.81
CA GLY A 255 -17.43 -8.49 -5.83
C GLY A 255 -17.97 -9.75 -6.53
N VAL A 256 -18.55 -10.70 -5.79
CA VAL A 256 -19.22 -11.88 -6.36
C VAL A 256 -20.43 -11.47 -7.20
N GLU A 257 -21.37 -10.73 -6.64
CA GLU A 257 -22.62 -10.36 -7.31
C GLU A 257 -22.36 -9.53 -8.57
N GLY A 258 -21.47 -8.54 -8.49
CA GLY A 258 -21.09 -7.70 -9.63
C GLY A 258 -20.36 -8.49 -10.72
N ALA A 259 -19.45 -9.39 -10.36
CA ALA A 259 -18.75 -10.20 -11.34
C ALA A 259 -19.67 -11.20 -12.03
N LEU A 260 -20.59 -11.85 -11.29
CA LEU A 260 -21.60 -12.74 -11.88
C LEU A 260 -22.52 -12.02 -12.87
N ALA A 261 -22.89 -10.76 -12.59
CA ALA A 261 -23.66 -9.97 -13.55
C ALA A 261 -22.90 -9.72 -14.87
N ASN A 262 -21.58 -9.52 -14.81
CA ASN A 262 -20.74 -9.37 -16.00
C ASN A 262 -20.59 -10.70 -16.76
N VAL A 263 -20.50 -11.84 -16.05
CA VAL A 263 -20.53 -13.17 -16.67
C VAL A 263 -21.81 -13.37 -17.47
N GLU A 264 -22.98 -13.11 -16.89
CA GLU A 264 -24.26 -13.34 -17.57
C GLU A 264 -24.44 -12.48 -18.84
N ILE A 265 -23.96 -11.23 -18.84
CA ILE A 265 -23.97 -10.37 -20.04
C ILE A 265 -23.14 -11.00 -21.17
N ASN A 266 -21.96 -11.54 -20.86
CA ASN A 266 -21.11 -12.19 -21.85
C ASN A 266 -21.70 -13.52 -22.34
N LEU A 267 -22.27 -14.33 -21.44
CA LEU A 267 -22.96 -15.59 -21.79
C LEU A 267 -24.14 -15.37 -22.73
N ALA A 268 -24.88 -14.27 -22.59
CA ALA A 268 -25.97 -13.92 -23.49
C ALA A 268 -25.51 -13.64 -24.94
N SER A 269 -24.23 -13.35 -25.13
CA SER A 269 -23.62 -13.03 -26.43
C SER A 269 -22.85 -14.20 -27.05
N LEU A 270 -22.71 -15.32 -26.33
CA LEU A 270 -21.96 -16.51 -26.75
C LEU A 270 -22.84 -17.53 -27.48
N THR A 271 -22.25 -18.28 -28.41
CA THR A 271 -22.95 -19.35 -29.14
C THR A 271 -22.62 -20.77 -28.64
N ASP A 272 -21.42 -20.96 -28.07
CA ASP A 272 -20.94 -22.24 -27.54
C ASP A 272 -21.78 -22.74 -26.34
N GLN A 273 -22.71 -23.66 -26.62
CA GLN A 273 -23.61 -24.22 -25.61
C GLN A 273 -22.88 -25.05 -24.55
N GLN A 274 -21.78 -25.70 -24.89
CA GLN A 274 -21.02 -26.48 -23.92
C GLN A 274 -20.39 -25.53 -22.90
N PHE A 275 -19.67 -24.51 -23.36
CA PHE A 275 -19.05 -23.52 -22.48
C PHE A 275 -20.08 -22.78 -21.63
N ILE A 276 -21.22 -22.37 -22.20
CA ILE A 276 -22.30 -21.72 -21.45
C ILE A 276 -22.80 -22.63 -20.31
N SER A 277 -23.00 -23.92 -20.58
CA SER A 277 -23.49 -24.87 -19.57
C SER A 277 -22.48 -25.06 -18.43
N GLU A 278 -21.19 -25.15 -18.75
CA GLU A 278 -20.10 -25.30 -17.78
C GLU A 278 -19.98 -24.06 -16.89
N VAL A 279 -20.03 -22.86 -17.49
CA VAL A 279 -19.95 -21.60 -16.74
C VAL A 279 -21.18 -21.43 -15.85
N ARG A 280 -22.40 -21.70 -16.34
CA ARG A 280 -23.63 -21.62 -15.53
C ARG A 280 -23.63 -22.55 -14.33
N ALA A 281 -23.06 -23.75 -14.48
CA ALA A 281 -22.90 -24.67 -13.36
C ALA A 281 -22.00 -24.07 -12.26
N LYS A 282 -20.91 -23.40 -12.66
CA LYS A 282 -20.00 -22.69 -11.74
C LYS A 282 -20.67 -21.48 -11.09
N THR A 283 -21.36 -20.62 -11.86
CA THR A 283 -22.02 -19.43 -11.32
C THR A 283 -23.11 -19.79 -10.30
N ALA A 284 -23.88 -20.86 -10.55
CA ALA A 284 -24.89 -21.36 -9.61
C ALA A 284 -24.30 -21.83 -8.27
N ALA A 285 -23.08 -22.39 -8.28
CA ALA A 285 -22.37 -22.77 -7.06
C ALA A 285 -21.83 -21.54 -6.30
N LEU A 286 -21.48 -20.46 -7.01
CA LEU A 286 -20.97 -19.22 -6.45
C LEU A 286 -22.06 -18.27 -5.97
N ALA A 287 -23.31 -18.44 -6.40
CA ALA A 287 -24.46 -17.64 -5.96
C ALA A 287 -25.01 -18.05 -4.58
N ARG A 288 -24.62 -19.23 -4.07
CA ARG A 288 -24.94 -19.73 -2.72
C ARG A 288 -23.87 -19.27 -1.73
#